data_AF-A0A2V8KYE8-F1
#
_entry.id   AF-A0A2V8KYE8-F1
#
_cell.length_a   1.000
_cell.length_b   1.000
_cell.length_c   1.000
_cell.angle_alpha   90.00
_cell.angle_beta   90.00
_cell.angle_gamma   90.00
#
_symmetry.space_group_name_H-M   'P 1'
#
loop_
_entity.id
_entity.type
_entity.pdbx_description
1 polymer ?
#
loop_
_entity_poly.entity_id
_entity_poly.type
_entity_poly.pdbx_seq_one_letter_code
_entity_poly.pdbx_strand_id
1 'polypeptide(L)'
;MDTRAWFAGSVAAVLLMCVEASAAGGAVTFSKDVLPILQKNCQACHRPGNIAPMSFLSYETARPWAKAMKAAVVTRKMPPWFADPQYGHFSNDRSLKQEEIDTIVRWVDGGAQQGDPNDAPPPIQWPENGWTTKPDMVIKGIPYTVQAAPNKNVIEWMTLVTPTGFTKDTWITSVEVKPSELAVTHHICVSFVPHRPDTVYNTFLWVDKQRDEIGAEVAPSARKILAPTPDGRGRELAGRAAEGVSPNTGTNTNAEQNISCYVPGRSLSDFRPYKAALLVPAGYDVSWNIHYTPNGAAATDVPEVGLTIAKEQPQRYLIETGNSVDPTTFAIPANAANYAPEPAVFTFLADAELHWMSPHMHVRGKDMKYTLVFPDGKEQVVLNVPRYDFNWQLGYDLAQPIKVPKGTKMVVTGHYDNSANNKFNPDPNRTVYFGNMTWEEMFTPFFAITVDKSVDPKKAIKSPRNIDNGA
;
A
#
# COMPACT_ATOMS: atom_id res chain seq x y z
N MET A 1 53.91 -28.46 86.19
CA MET A 1 54.36 -27.17 85.65
C MET A 1 53.61 -26.95 84.35
N ASP A 2 53.04 -25.76 84.25
CA ASP A 2 52.11 -25.24 83.26
C ASP A 2 52.42 -25.57 81.79
N THR A 3 51.40 -25.76 80.94
CA THR A 3 50.88 -24.68 80.05
C THR A 3 49.80 -25.15 79.05
N ARG A 4 48.64 -24.49 79.17
CA ARG A 4 47.65 -24.00 78.17
C ARG A 4 47.62 -24.54 76.71
N ALA A 5 46.42 -25.05 76.39
CA ALA A 5 45.48 -24.68 75.31
C ALA A 5 45.89 -24.68 73.82
N TRP A 6 44.96 -25.12 72.96
CA TRP A 6 44.34 -24.41 71.82
C TRP A 6 43.73 -25.47 70.86
N PHE A 7 42.40 -25.59 70.87
CA PHE A 7 41.65 -26.35 69.85
C PHE A 7 41.49 -25.46 68.60
N ALA A 8 42.11 -25.85 67.49
CA ALA A 8 41.86 -25.26 66.18
C ALA A 8 40.91 -26.20 65.41
N GLY A 9 39.66 -25.76 65.23
CA GLY A 9 38.69 -26.41 64.35
C GLY A 9 38.97 -26.03 62.89
N SER A 10 39.19 -27.02 62.03
CA SER A 10 39.31 -26.85 60.59
C SER A 10 37.92 -26.92 59.94
N VAL A 11 37.44 -25.78 59.44
CA VAL A 11 36.27 -25.72 58.55
C VAL A 11 36.76 -26.00 57.12
N ALA A 12 36.41 -27.16 56.57
CA ALA A 12 36.63 -27.46 55.16
C ALA A 12 35.54 -26.78 54.32
N ALA A 13 35.94 -25.80 53.51
CA ALA A 13 35.07 -25.14 52.54
C ALA A 13 34.83 -26.06 51.33
N VAL A 14 33.57 -26.41 51.08
CA VAL A 14 33.14 -27.08 49.84
C VAL A 14 32.96 -26.00 48.78
N LEU A 15 33.89 -25.92 47.83
CA LEU A 15 33.76 -25.10 46.63
C LEU A 15 32.75 -25.77 45.68
N LEU A 16 31.54 -25.19 45.58
CA LEU A 16 30.62 -25.47 44.48
C LEU A 16 31.24 -24.94 43.19
N MET A 17 31.71 -25.82 42.33
CA MET A 17 32.00 -25.48 40.93
C MET A 17 30.67 -25.40 40.18
N CYS A 18 30.20 -24.18 39.93
CA CYS A 18 29.18 -23.93 38.92
C CYS A 18 29.77 -24.26 37.55
N VAL A 19 29.35 -25.38 36.96
CA VAL A 19 29.59 -25.66 35.54
C VAL A 19 28.65 -24.75 34.76
N GLU A 20 29.16 -23.62 34.28
CA GLU A 20 28.52 -22.90 33.18
C GLU A 20 28.61 -23.80 31.94
N ALA A 21 27.50 -24.44 31.62
CA ALA A 21 27.31 -25.04 30.31
C ALA A 21 27.33 -23.91 29.28
N SER A 22 28.51 -23.62 28.73
CA SER A 22 28.66 -22.74 27.59
C SER A 22 27.88 -23.37 26.43
N ALA A 23 26.72 -22.82 26.13
CA ALA A 23 25.93 -23.24 24.98
C ALA A 23 26.79 -23.08 23.73
N ALA A 24 27.19 -24.21 23.14
CA ALA A 24 27.96 -24.29 21.92
C ALA A 24 27.06 -23.93 20.72
N GLY A 25 26.80 -22.64 20.57
CA GLY A 25 26.35 -21.99 19.36
C GLY A 25 26.99 -20.60 19.38
N GLY A 26 27.81 -20.28 18.37
CA GLY A 26 28.52 -18.99 18.33
C GLY A 26 27.57 -17.81 18.58
N ALA A 27 28.08 -16.76 19.23
CA ALA A 27 27.27 -15.59 19.56
C ALA A 27 26.64 -15.00 18.28
N VAL A 28 25.33 -14.75 18.30
CA VAL A 28 24.61 -14.12 17.18
C VAL A 28 25.07 -12.67 17.04
N THR A 29 25.42 -12.27 15.82
CA THR A 29 25.94 -10.92 15.54
C THR A 29 25.12 -10.19 14.49
N PHE A 30 25.25 -8.86 14.47
CA PHE A 30 24.57 -8.04 13.48
C PHE A 30 25.03 -8.36 12.06
N SER A 31 26.34 -8.32 11.80
CA SER A 31 26.91 -8.44 10.46
C SER A 31 26.56 -9.79 9.83
N LYS A 32 26.77 -10.88 10.57
CA LYS A 32 26.60 -12.25 10.05
C LYS A 32 25.14 -12.69 9.98
N ASP A 33 24.38 -12.45 11.05
CA ASP A 33 23.11 -13.16 11.26
C ASP A 33 21.88 -12.26 11.10
N VAL A 34 21.93 -11.00 11.57
CA VAL A 34 20.77 -10.09 11.56
C VAL A 34 20.68 -9.27 10.28
N LEU A 35 21.80 -8.77 9.77
CA LEU A 35 21.84 -7.93 8.57
C LEU A 35 21.22 -8.62 7.34
N PRO A 36 21.45 -9.92 7.07
CA PRO A 36 20.74 -10.61 5.98
C PRO A 36 19.20 -10.59 6.14
N ILE A 37 18.70 -10.73 7.38
CA ILE A 37 17.26 -10.69 7.67
C ILE A 37 16.71 -9.28 7.40
N LEU A 38 17.44 -8.24 7.84
CA LEU A 38 17.04 -6.85 7.63
C LEU A 38 17.08 -6.45 6.16
N GLN A 39 18.13 -6.84 5.44
CA GLN A 39 18.26 -6.61 3.99
C GLN A 39 17.05 -7.18 3.23
N LYS A 40 16.69 -8.43 3.52
CA LYS A 40 15.60 -9.13 2.85
C LYS A 40 14.22 -8.56 3.20
N ASN A 41 13.93 -8.33 4.48
CA ASN A 41 12.56 -8.15 4.96
C ASN A 41 12.23 -6.72 5.44
N CYS A 42 13.25 -5.87 5.66
CA CYS A 42 13.06 -4.58 6.34
C CYS A 42 13.59 -3.38 5.55
N GLN A 43 14.73 -3.50 4.87
CA GLN A 43 15.42 -2.37 4.24
C GLN A 43 14.67 -1.73 3.07
N ALA A 44 13.67 -2.42 2.49
CA ALA A 44 12.77 -1.81 1.52
C ALA A 44 12.05 -0.57 2.09
N CYS A 45 11.66 -0.61 3.37
CA CYS A 45 11.02 0.51 4.06
C CYS A 45 11.99 1.27 4.97
N HIS A 46 12.91 0.55 5.63
CA HIS A 46 13.88 1.08 6.60
C HIS A 46 15.18 1.54 5.94
N ARG A 47 15.06 2.51 5.03
CA ARG A 47 16.17 3.19 4.37
C ARG A 47 15.84 4.68 4.15
N PRO A 48 16.85 5.55 3.95
CA PRO A 48 16.61 6.96 3.66
C PRO A 48 15.66 7.18 2.47
N GLY A 49 14.81 8.22 2.58
CA GLY A 49 13.85 8.57 1.53
C GLY A 49 12.64 7.63 1.40
N ASN A 50 12.43 6.73 2.37
CA ASN A 50 11.30 5.79 2.39
C ASN A 50 10.49 5.95 3.70
N ILE A 51 9.38 5.21 3.82
CA ILE A 51 8.33 5.45 4.82
C ILE A 51 8.78 5.29 6.28
N ALA A 52 9.80 4.50 6.58
CA ALA A 52 10.21 4.30 7.96
C ALA A 52 11.15 5.44 8.42
N PRO A 53 10.94 6.00 9.63
CA PRO A 53 11.71 7.15 10.11
C PRO A 53 13.14 6.79 10.57
N MET A 54 13.54 5.52 10.44
CA MET A 54 14.85 5.02 10.81
C MET A 54 15.41 4.08 9.75
N SER A 55 16.73 4.14 9.59
CA SER A 55 17.48 3.30 8.65
C SER A 55 17.97 2.03 9.34
N PHE A 56 17.84 0.89 8.65
CA PHE A 56 18.43 -0.40 9.04
C PHE A 56 19.53 -0.84 8.06
N LEU A 57 20.15 0.12 7.36
CA LEU A 57 21.22 -0.15 6.39
C LEU A 57 22.55 -0.53 7.05
N SER A 58 22.82 -0.07 8.28
CA SER A 58 24.08 -0.31 8.99
C SER A 58 23.87 -0.66 10.46
N TYR A 59 24.91 -1.18 11.12
CA TYR A 59 24.87 -1.48 12.53
C TYR A 59 24.59 -0.23 13.37
N GLU A 60 25.28 0.87 13.08
CA GLU A 60 25.21 2.13 13.83
C GLU A 60 23.81 2.72 13.81
N THR A 61 23.11 2.56 12.68
CA THR A 61 21.74 3.07 12.48
C THR A 61 20.67 2.11 13.01
N ALA A 62 20.89 0.80 12.92
CA ALA A 62 19.94 -0.21 13.41
C ALA A 62 20.02 -0.44 14.93
N ARG A 63 21.22 -0.41 15.51
CA ARG A 63 21.48 -0.76 16.92
C ARG A 63 20.65 0.04 17.94
N PRO A 64 20.42 1.36 17.80
CA PRO A 64 19.55 2.11 18.72
C PRO A 64 18.11 1.57 18.78
N TRP A 65 17.66 0.93 17.71
CA TRP A 65 16.30 0.40 17.56
C TRP A 65 16.18 -1.09 17.94
N ALA A 66 17.26 -1.75 18.35
CA ALA A 66 17.31 -3.18 18.67
C ALA A 66 16.15 -3.65 19.57
N LYS A 67 15.88 -2.95 20.68
CA LYS A 67 14.78 -3.29 21.60
C LYS A 67 13.40 -3.14 20.96
N ALA A 68 13.19 -2.05 20.22
CA ALA A 68 11.93 -1.80 19.50
C ALA A 68 11.71 -2.81 18.38
N MET A 69 12.78 -3.16 17.65
CA MET A 69 12.80 -4.20 16.64
C MET A 69 12.38 -5.55 17.24
N LYS A 70 13.00 -5.99 18.34
CA LYS A 70 12.61 -7.21 19.07
C LYS A 70 11.12 -7.19 19.43
N ALA A 71 10.63 -6.10 20.04
CA ALA A 71 9.23 -5.99 20.42
C ALA A 71 8.28 -6.10 19.21
N ALA A 72 8.63 -5.47 18.08
CA ALA A 72 7.84 -5.48 16.87
C ALA A 72 7.82 -6.86 16.16
N VAL A 73 8.96 -7.57 16.11
CA VAL A 73 9.02 -8.89 15.45
C VAL A 73 8.38 -9.99 16.29
N VAL A 74 8.56 -9.97 17.62
CA VAL A 74 7.94 -10.96 18.53
C VAL A 74 6.41 -10.86 18.52
N THR A 75 5.88 -9.65 18.40
CA THR A 75 4.43 -9.43 18.28
C THR A 75 3.90 -9.60 16.85
N ARG A 76 4.79 -9.92 15.88
CA ARG A 76 4.49 -9.97 14.44
C ARG A 76 3.83 -8.69 13.90
N LYS A 77 4.07 -7.57 14.57
CA LYS A 77 3.66 -6.24 14.08
C LYS A 77 4.47 -5.84 12.86
N MET A 78 5.75 -6.24 12.84
CA MET A 78 6.66 -5.96 11.74
C MET A 78 7.39 -7.24 11.31
N PRO A 79 7.72 -7.37 10.02
CA PRO A 79 7.19 -6.55 8.93
C PRO A 79 5.69 -6.86 8.70
N PRO A 80 4.90 -5.87 8.22
CA PRO A 80 3.46 -6.03 8.07
C PRO A 80 3.17 -7.01 6.94
N TRP A 81 2.41 -8.06 7.27
CA TRP A 81 1.94 -9.05 6.31
C TRP A 81 0.70 -9.73 6.89
N PHE A 82 -0.41 -9.66 6.17
CA PHE A 82 -1.71 -10.07 6.69
C PHE A 82 -2.36 -11.19 5.87
N ALA A 83 -1.70 -11.68 4.83
CA ALA A 83 -2.15 -12.87 4.12
C ALA A 83 -2.00 -14.10 5.00
N ASP A 84 -3.02 -14.94 4.96
CA ASP A 84 -2.98 -16.29 5.53
C ASP A 84 -1.99 -17.15 4.72
N PRO A 85 -0.93 -17.69 5.35
CA PRO A 85 0.12 -18.44 4.65
C PRO A 85 -0.37 -19.75 4.02
N GLN A 86 -1.59 -20.20 4.33
CA GLN A 86 -2.18 -21.39 3.69
C GLN A 86 -2.64 -21.13 2.25
N TYR A 87 -2.88 -19.87 1.87
CA TYR A 87 -3.48 -19.51 0.58
C TYR A 87 -2.60 -18.56 -0.21
N GLY A 88 -2.40 -18.89 -1.48
CA GLY A 88 -1.49 -18.15 -2.34
C GLY A 88 -0.04 -18.28 -1.89
N HIS A 89 0.88 -17.93 -2.80
CA HIS A 89 2.30 -17.80 -2.50
C HIS A 89 2.80 -16.56 -3.20
N PHE A 90 3.45 -15.67 -2.47
CA PHE A 90 3.71 -14.31 -2.94
C PHE A 90 5.21 -14.02 -2.96
N SER A 91 5.68 -13.38 -4.03
CA SER A 91 7.09 -13.02 -4.20
C SER A 91 7.52 -11.89 -3.28
N ASN A 92 6.57 -11.07 -2.83
CA ASN A 92 6.77 -9.93 -1.96
C ASN A 92 6.41 -10.21 -0.48
N ASP A 93 6.22 -11.49 -0.13
CA ASP A 93 6.05 -11.93 1.26
C ASP A 93 7.31 -11.63 2.07
N ARG A 94 7.16 -10.72 3.02
CA ARG A 94 8.21 -10.24 3.92
C ARG A 94 8.13 -10.87 5.31
N SER A 95 7.17 -11.76 5.55
CA SER A 95 6.95 -12.35 6.86
C SER A 95 8.20 -13.05 7.37
N LEU A 96 8.50 -12.86 8.66
CA LEU A 96 9.63 -13.51 9.29
C LEU A 96 9.24 -14.93 9.72
N LYS A 97 10.10 -15.88 9.35
CA LYS A 97 10.09 -17.22 9.94
C LYS A 97 10.44 -17.13 11.42
N GLN A 98 10.00 -18.13 12.19
CA GLN A 98 10.27 -18.15 13.63
C GLN A 98 11.79 -18.14 13.92
N GLU A 99 12.59 -18.85 13.12
CA GLU A 99 14.06 -18.88 13.22
C GLU A 99 14.70 -17.49 13.01
N GLU A 100 14.14 -16.66 12.12
CA GLU A 100 14.61 -15.30 11.87
C GLU A 100 14.25 -14.38 13.05
N ILE A 101 13.04 -14.52 13.61
CA ILE A 101 12.61 -13.82 14.83
C ILE A 101 13.53 -14.19 15.99
N ASP A 102 13.77 -15.48 16.21
CA ASP A 102 14.60 -15.99 17.31
C ASP A 102 16.05 -15.51 17.18
N THR A 103 16.55 -15.37 15.95
CA THR A 103 17.87 -14.80 15.66
C THR A 103 17.94 -13.33 16.07
N ILE A 104 16.95 -12.51 15.68
CA ILE A 104 16.87 -11.11 16.14
C ILE A 104 16.76 -11.05 17.66
N VAL A 105 15.91 -11.87 18.28
CA VAL A 105 15.73 -11.90 19.74
C VAL A 105 17.03 -12.23 20.45
N ARG A 106 17.73 -13.29 20.05
CA ARG A 106 19.03 -13.69 20.64
C ARG A 106 20.10 -12.63 20.45
N TRP A 107 20.16 -11.99 19.28
CA TRP A 107 21.07 -10.88 19.06
C TRP A 107 20.80 -9.74 20.03
N VAL A 108 19.54 -9.31 20.18
CA VAL A 108 19.15 -8.23 21.09
C VAL A 108 19.44 -8.58 22.55
N ASP A 109 19.10 -9.79 22.98
CA ASP A 109 19.30 -10.25 24.36
C ASP A 109 20.79 -10.49 24.67
N GLY A 110 21.60 -10.84 23.66
CA GLY A 110 23.05 -10.92 23.74
C GLY A 110 23.78 -9.57 23.72
N GLY A 111 23.06 -8.45 23.88
CA GLY A 111 23.63 -7.10 23.90
C GLY A 111 23.73 -6.42 22.53
N ALA A 112 23.13 -7.01 21.50
CA ALA A 112 23.10 -6.52 20.13
C ALA A 112 24.51 -6.19 19.60
N GLN A 113 25.39 -7.18 19.61
CA GLN A 113 26.79 -7.05 19.18
C GLN A 113 26.90 -6.89 17.65
N GLN A 114 27.88 -6.10 17.19
CA GLN A 114 28.11 -5.91 15.75
C GLN A 114 28.61 -7.20 15.06
N GLY A 115 29.59 -7.87 15.67
CA GLY A 115 30.36 -8.94 15.01
C GLY A 115 31.43 -8.41 14.07
N ASP A 116 32.09 -9.30 13.32
CA ASP A 116 33.06 -8.91 12.30
C ASP A 116 32.33 -8.27 11.10
N PRO A 117 32.63 -7.02 10.73
CA PRO A 117 32.06 -6.40 9.52
C PRO A 117 32.34 -7.18 8.23
N ASN A 118 33.39 -8.02 8.17
CA ASN A 118 33.71 -8.85 7.01
C ASN A 118 32.73 -10.04 6.82
N ASP A 119 31.98 -10.41 7.87
CA ASP A 119 30.92 -11.42 7.77
C ASP A 119 29.62 -10.85 7.17
N ALA A 120 29.55 -9.53 6.93
CA ALA A 120 28.36 -8.89 6.39
C ALA A 120 28.11 -9.31 4.93
N PRO A 121 26.84 -9.58 4.55
CA PRO A 121 26.50 -9.71 3.13
C PRO A 121 26.78 -8.38 2.40
N PRO A 122 27.09 -8.42 1.10
CA PRO A 122 27.19 -7.22 0.29
C PRO A 122 25.96 -6.31 0.46
N PRO A 123 26.14 -4.99 0.63
CA PRO A 123 25.01 -4.07 0.73
C PRO A 123 24.11 -4.12 -0.51
N ILE A 124 22.80 -4.17 -0.31
CA ILE A 124 21.84 -3.98 -1.39
C ILE A 124 22.07 -2.61 -2.01
N GLN A 125 22.25 -2.58 -3.33
CA GLN A 125 22.35 -1.35 -4.08
C GLN A 125 20.95 -0.83 -4.39
N TRP A 126 20.55 0.23 -3.71
CA TRP A 126 19.30 0.92 -3.98
C TRP A 126 19.52 2.02 -5.00
N PRO A 127 18.53 2.31 -5.87
CA PRO A 127 18.56 3.50 -6.69
C PRO A 127 18.70 4.77 -5.84
N GLU A 128 19.33 5.80 -6.42
CA GLU A 128 19.53 7.10 -5.76
C GLU A 128 18.19 7.79 -5.46
N ASN A 129 18.20 8.77 -4.55
CA ASN A 129 17.06 9.65 -4.27
C ASN A 129 15.77 8.94 -3.83
N GLY A 130 15.91 7.77 -3.19
CA GLY A 130 14.82 7.03 -2.55
C GLY A 130 13.98 6.17 -3.50
N TRP A 131 14.25 6.19 -4.81
CA TRP A 131 13.56 5.38 -5.80
C TRP A 131 13.79 3.87 -5.58
N THR A 132 12.82 3.06 -5.97
CA THR A 132 12.89 1.60 -5.98
C THR A 132 13.33 1.09 -7.34
N THR A 133 13.06 1.86 -8.39
CA THR A 133 13.53 1.63 -9.75
C THR A 133 14.48 2.73 -10.21
N LYS A 134 15.19 2.50 -11.33
CA LYS A 134 15.91 3.58 -12.03
C LYS A 134 14.96 4.14 -13.11
N PRO A 135 14.26 5.27 -12.88
CA PRO A 135 13.37 5.82 -13.89
C PRO A 135 14.15 6.33 -15.10
N ASP A 136 13.61 6.12 -16.29
CA ASP A 136 14.09 6.72 -17.54
C ASP A 136 13.57 8.17 -17.68
N MET A 137 12.44 8.45 -17.04
CA MET A 137 11.79 9.76 -17.03
C MET A 137 11.18 10.04 -15.66
N VAL A 138 11.34 11.26 -15.17
CA VAL A 138 10.69 11.74 -13.94
C VAL A 138 9.85 12.96 -14.30
N ILE A 139 8.55 12.88 -14.00
CA ILE A 139 7.61 13.99 -14.14
C ILE A 139 7.33 14.54 -12.75
N LYS A 140 7.43 15.85 -12.59
CA LYS A 140 7.22 16.53 -11.30
C LYS A 140 5.85 17.18 -11.28
N GLY A 141 5.14 17.01 -10.17
CA GLY A 141 4.02 17.86 -9.80
C GLY A 141 4.48 19.24 -9.35
N ILE A 142 3.55 19.98 -8.75
CA ILE A 142 3.82 21.30 -8.14
C ILE A 142 3.66 21.21 -6.62
N PRO A 143 4.31 22.11 -5.84
CA PRO A 143 4.19 22.10 -4.38
C PRO A 143 2.75 22.31 -3.91
N TYR A 144 2.36 21.54 -2.89
CA TYR A 144 1.11 21.74 -2.14
C TYR A 144 1.38 21.73 -0.64
N THR A 145 0.88 22.74 0.07
CA THR A 145 0.99 22.83 1.53
C THR A 145 -0.28 22.34 2.21
N VAL A 146 -0.18 21.18 2.85
CA VAL A 146 -1.16 20.65 3.79
C VAL A 146 -1.17 21.52 5.03
N GLN A 147 -2.34 22.05 5.38
CA GLN A 147 -2.51 22.87 6.58
C GLN A 147 -2.55 21.98 7.83
N ALA A 148 -2.08 22.52 8.96
CA ALA A 148 -2.05 21.80 10.23
C ALA A 148 -3.45 21.37 10.71
N ALA A 149 -4.44 22.26 10.56
CA ALA A 149 -5.82 22.05 11.00
C ALA A 149 -6.79 22.66 9.96
N PRO A 150 -7.01 21.98 8.83
CA PRO A 150 -7.99 22.43 7.86
C PRO A 150 -9.40 22.32 8.45
N ASN A 151 -10.35 23.02 7.84
CA ASN A 151 -11.74 23.00 8.30
C ASN A 151 -12.27 21.56 8.43
N LYS A 152 -12.83 21.22 9.59
CA LYS A 152 -13.31 19.86 9.93
C LYS A 152 -12.27 18.75 9.78
N ASN A 153 -10.98 19.09 9.75
CA ASN A 153 -9.86 18.19 9.45
C ASN A 153 -9.98 17.48 8.09
N VAL A 154 -10.67 18.10 7.13
CA VAL A 154 -10.88 17.54 5.79
C VAL A 154 -10.01 18.23 4.76
N ILE A 155 -9.32 17.44 3.93
CA ILE A 155 -8.77 17.88 2.66
C ILE A 155 -9.47 17.08 1.57
N GLU A 156 -10.05 17.79 0.61
CA GLU A 156 -10.71 17.17 -0.53
C GLU A 156 -9.71 16.43 -1.40
N TRP A 157 -10.20 15.39 -2.09
CA TRP A 157 -9.44 14.78 -3.17
C TRP A 157 -9.19 15.82 -4.26
N MET A 158 -7.93 16.03 -4.58
CA MET A 158 -7.50 17.01 -5.58
C MET A 158 -7.08 16.31 -6.86
N THR A 159 -7.35 16.96 -7.99
CA THR A 159 -6.79 16.63 -9.28
C THR A 159 -5.75 17.68 -9.66
N LEU A 160 -4.63 17.23 -10.20
CA LEU A 160 -3.60 18.06 -10.82
C LEU A 160 -3.33 17.44 -12.19
N VAL A 161 -3.11 18.25 -13.24
CA VAL A 161 -2.65 17.76 -14.54
C VAL A 161 -1.31 18.39 -14.89
N THR A 162 -0.37 17.56 -15.34
CA THR A 162 0.96 17.96 -15.80
C THR A 162 1.24 17.34 -17.17
N PRO A 163 1.90 18.05 -18.09
CA PRO A 163 2.20 17.49 -19.41
C PRO A 163 3.20 16.34 -19.30
N THR A 164 3.00 15.26 -20.06
CA THR A 164 4.02 14.20 -20.19
C THR A 164 5.15 14.62 -21.13
N GLY A 165 4.82 15.36 -22.19
CA GLY A 165 5.74 15.62 -23.30
C GLY A 165 5.93 14.43 -24.25
N PHE A 166 5.15 13.35 -24.15
CA PHE A 166 5.20 12.25 -25.10
C PHE A 166 4.70 12.68 -26.48
N THR A 167 5.59 12.67 -27.48
CA THR A 167 5.27 13.01 -28.88
C THR A 167 4.98 11.77 -29.75
N LYS A 168 5.10 10.58 -29.17
CA LYS A 168 4.80 9.30 -29.79
C LYS A 168 4.26 8.33 -28.74
N ASP A 169 3.52 7.34 -29.20
CA ASP A 169 3.07 6.22 -28.38
C ASP A 169 4.25 5.60 -27.63
N THR A 170 4.11 5.51 -26.31
CA THR A 170 5.18 5.10 -25.41
C THR A 170 4.69 3.99 -24.50
N TRP A 171 5.46 2.91 -24.40
CA TRP A 171 5.14 1.77 -23.55
C TRP A 171 5.86 1.91 -22.21
N ILE A 172 5.12 1.95 -21.11
CA ILE A 172 5.63 2.13 -19.76
C ILE A 172 5.66 0.78 -19.03
N THR A 173 6.83 0.40 -18.53
CA THR A 173 7.06 -0.90 -17.87
C THR A 173 7.03 -0.84 -16.36
N SER A 174 7.14 0.37 -15.79
CA SER A 174 6.85 0.59 -14.38
C SER A 174 6.48 2.06 -14.14
N VAL A 175 5.67 2.29 -13.11
CA VAL A 175 5.25 3.61 -12.64
C VAL A 175 5.45 3.65 -11.13
N GLU A 176 6.37 4.50 -10.68
CA GLU A 176 6.67 4.71 -9.27
C GLU A 176 6.22 6.12 -8.86
N VAL A 177 5.32 6.23 -7.90
CA VAL A 177 4.86 7.52 -7.35
C VAL A 177 5.61 7.80 -6.06
N LYS A 178 6.22 8.98 -5.97
CA LYS A 178 7.07 9.38 -4.85
C LYS A 178 6.66 10.75 -4.31
N PRO A 179 5.94 10.80 -3.18
CA PRO A 179 5.74 12.02 -2.42
C PRO A 179 7.05 12.47 -1.77
N SER A 180 7.26 13.78 -1.65
CA SER A 180 8.36 14.32 -0.84
C SER A 180 8.01 14.40 0.64
N GLU A 181 6.72 14.40 0.99
CA GLU A 181 6.22 14.46 2.36
C GLU A 181 5.32 13.28 2.70
N LEU A 182 5.94 12.19 3.15
CA LEU A 182 5.25 10.94 3.47
C LEU A 182 4.35 11.06 4.72
N ALA A 183 4.59 12.02 5.62
CA ALA A 183 3.86 12.12 6.89
C ALA A 183 2.41 12.62 6.75
N VAL A 184 2.09 13.29 5.65
CA VAL A 184 0.72 13.78 5.34
C VAL A 184 0.12 13.11 4.12
N THR A 185 0.91 12.34 3.36
CA THR A 185 0.45 11.71 2.12
C THR A 185 -0.26 10.39 2.39
N HIS A 186 -1.57 10.37 2.13
CA HIS A 186 -2.36 9.15 2.21
C HIS A 186 -2.44 8.46 0.86
N HIS A 187 -2.91 9.13 -0.20
CA HIS A 187 -2.94 8.59 -1.56
C HIS A 187 -2.43 9.60 -2.57
N ILE A 188 -1.59 9.15 -3.51
CA ILE A 188 -1.32 9.86 -4.77
C ILE A 188 -1.41 8.84 -5.89
N CYS A 189 -2.46 8.93 -6.69
CA CYS A 189 -2.63 8.11 -7.87
C CYS A 189 -2.30 8.90 -9.13
N VAL A 190 -1.79 8.22 -10.14
CA VAL A 190 -1.55 8.79 -11.46
C VAL A 190 -2.28 8.00 -12.52
N SER A 191 -2.85 8.70 -13.49
CA SER A 191 -3.35 8.14 -14.74
C SER A 191 -2.83 8.96 -15.92
N PHE A 192 -2.91 8.40 -17.13
CA PHE A 192 -2.61 9.12 -18.36
C PHE A 192 -3.93 9.42 -19.08
N VAL A 193 -4.17 10.69 -19.38
CA VAL A 193 -5.42 11.17 -19.97
C VAL A 193 -5.14 11.87 -21.30
N PRO A 194 -6.03 11.80 -22.31
CA PRO A 194 -5.82 12.53 -23.55
C PRO A 194 -5.76 14.04 -23.29
N HIS A 195 -4.79 14.73 -23.91
CA HIS A 195 -4.73 16.19 -23.82
C HIS A 195 -5.99 16.82 -24.38
N ARG A 196 -6.51 17.83 -23.69
CA ARG A 196 -7.65 18.63 -24.13
C ARG A 196 -7.24 20.10 -24.28
N PRO A 197 -7.77 20.84 -25.27
CA PRO A 197 -7.45 22.25 -25.44
C PRO A 197 -7.77 23.13 -24.22
N ASP A 198 -8.69 22.68 -23.37
CA ASP A 198 -9.15 23.35 -22.14
C ASP A 198 -8.45 22.85 -20.86
N THR A 199 -7.45 21.96 -20.97
CA THR A 199 -6.68 21.44 -19.83
C THR A 199 -5.96 22.58 -19.09
N VAL A 200 -6.27 22.74 -17.79
CA VAL A 200 -5.62 23.70 -16.90
C VAL A 200 -4.43 23.06 -16.18
N TYR A 201 -3.24 23.18 -16.74
CA TYR A 201 -2.04 22.61 -16.14
C TYR A 201 -1.67 23.23 -14.79
N ASN A 202 -0.97 22.44 -13.97
CA ASN A 202 -0.27 22.93 -12.78
C ASN A 202 -1.15 23.70 -11.81
N THR A 203 -2.42 23.29 -11.73
CA THR A 203 -3.41 23.87 -10.82
C THR A 203 -4.11 22.72 -10.13
N PHE A 204 -4.06 22.70 -8.80
CA PHE A 204 -4.88 21.78 -8.02
C PHE A 204 -6.34 22.18 -8.11
N LEU A 205 -7.20 21.22 -8.44
CA LEU A 205 -8.63 21.39 -8.54
C LEU A 205 -9.31 20.32 -7.71
N TRP A 206 -10.45 20.62 -7.09
CA TRP A 206 -11.29 19.58 -6.50
C TRP A 206 -12.76 19.89 -6.70
N VAL A 207 -13.58 18.88 -6.41
CA VAL A 207 -15.03 19.01 -6.43
C VAL A 207 -15.51 19.30 -5.01
N ASP A 208 -16.24 20.40 -4.84
CA ASP A 208 -16.88 20.73 -3.56
C ASP A 208 -17.87 19.63 -3.16
N LYS A 209 -17.77 19.20 -1.90
CA LYS A 209 -18.67 18.24 -1.28
C LYS A 209 -19.31 18.89 -0.08
N GLN A 210 -20.64 18.84 -0.01
CA GLN A 210 -21.34 19.27 1.19
C GLN A 210 -21.06 18.29 2.32
N ARG A 211 -20.46 18.78 3.40
CA ARG A 211 -20.04 17.98 4.55
C ARG A 211 -20.79 18.35 5.83
N ASP A 212 -21.16 17.35 6.61
CA ASP A 212 -21.74 17.53 7.96
C ASP A 212 -20.68 18.00 8.95
N GLU A 213 -21.04 18.08 10.23
CA GLU A 213 -20.17 18.58 11.31
C GLU A 213 -18.92 17.73 11.52
N ILE A 214 -18.96 16.43 11.18
CA ILE A 214 -17.83 15.51 11.33
C ILE A 214 -17.06 15.31 10.02
N GLY A 215 -17.46 16.00 8.94
CA GLY A 215 -16.80 15.93 7.64
C GLY A 215 -17.36 14.87 6.69
N ALA A 216 -18.43 14.15 7.01
CA ALA A 216 -19.04 13.17 6.10
C ALA A 216 -19.88 13.83 5.00
N GLU A 217 -19.88 13.30 3.77
CA GLU A 217 -20.68 13.83 2.66
C GLU A 217 -22.19 13.69 2.93
N VAL A 218 -22.96 14.78 2.79
CA VAL A 218 -24.40 14.84 3.15
C VAL A 218 -25.31 14.81 1.92
N ALA A 219 -24.85 15.33 0.78
CA ALA A 219 -25.64 15.38 -0.45
C ALA A 219 -24.74 15.41 -1.71
N PRO A 220 -24.85 14.43 -2.63
CA PRO A 220 -24.01 14.35 -3.82
C PRO A 220 -24.36 15.35 -4.94
N SER A 221 -25.43 16.14 -4.78
CA SER A 221 -26.13 16.85 -5.86
C SER A 221 -25.76 18.34 -6.04
N ALA A 222 -24.81 18.88 -5.26
CA ALA A 222 -24.29 20.23 -5.44
C ALA A 222 -22.76 20.22 -5.56
N ARG A 223 -22.26 19.94 -6.76
CA ARG A 223 -20.82 19.86 -7.07
C ARG A 223 -20.37 21.15 -7.76
N LYS A 224 -19.39 21.84 -7.18
CA LYS A 224 -18.68 22.99 -7.77
C LYS A 224 -17.22 22.63 -7.98
N ILE A 225 -16.55 23.23 -8.95
CA ILE A 225 -15.10 23.07 -9.14
C ILE A 225 -14.40 24.21 -8.39
N LEU A 226 -13.54 23.85 -7.44
CA LEU A 226 -12.84 24.79 -6.57
C LEU A 226 -11.32 24.67 -6.77
N ALA A 227 -10.61 25.79 -6.54
CA ALA A 227 -9.16 25.85 -6.43
C ALA A 227 -8.71 26.15 -4.98
N PRO A 228 -7.52 25.71 -4.55
CA PRO A 228 -6.97 25.96 -3.22
C PRO A 228 -6.99 27.42 -2.78
N THR A 229 -7.46 27.66 -1.56
CA THR A 229 -7.28 28.92 -0.82
C THR A 229 -6.63 28.62 0.54
N PRO A 230 -5.89 29.57 1.13
CA PRO A 230 -5.20 29.35 2.41
C PRO A 230 -6.11 28.95 3.58
N ASP A 231 -7.38 29.33 3.54
CA ASP A 231 -8.40 29.02 4.55
C ASP A 231 -9.09 27.66 4.33
N GLY A 232 -8.70 26.91 3.30
CA GLY A 232 -9.24 25.60 2.97
C GLY A 232 -10.68 25.61 2.42
N ARG A 233 -11.28 26.78 2.17
CA ARG A 233 -12.67 26.90 1.70
C ARG A 233 -12.80 26.74 0.18
N GLY A 234 -11.71 26.96 -0.55
CA GLY A 234 -11.65 26.92 -1.99
C GLY A 234 -12.24 28.16 -2.67
N ARG A 235 -11.66 28.57 -3.78
CA ARG A 235 -12.21 29.59 -4.67
C ARG A 235 -12.94 28.91 -5.82
N GLU A 236 -14.21 29.25 -6.01
CA GLU A 236 -15.01 28.75 -7.14
C GLU A 236 -14.40 29.21 -8.47
N LEU A 237 -14.12 28.25 -9.36
CA LEU A 237 -13.64 28.52 -10.71
C LEU A 237 -14.77 28.44 -11.74
N ALA A 238 -15.81 27.63 -11.49
CA ALA A 238 -16.99 27.52 -12.34
C ALA A 238 -18.22 27.02 -11.55
N GLY A 239 -19.38 27.63 -11.83
CA GLY A 239 -20.69 27.26 -11.27
C GLY A 239 -21.40 26.12 -12.04
N ARG A 240 -22.52 25.64 -11.49
CA ARG A 240 -23.28 24.42 -11.87
C ARG A 240 -23.29 24.09 -13.38
N ALA A 241 -23.03 22.80 -13.65
CA ALA A 241 -22.98 22.16 -14.97
C ALA A 241 -24.10 22.57 -15.95
N ALA A 242 -23.68 23.02 -17.14
CA ALA A 242 -24.46 22.90 -18.37
C ALA A 242 -23.47 22.83 -19.55
N GLU A 243 -23.43 21.66 -20.21
CA GLU A 243 -22.82 21.36 -21.52
C GLU A 243 -21.33 21.69 -21.75
N GLY A 244 -20.51 20.64 -21.87
CA GLY A 244 -19.20 20.74 -22.54
C GLY A 244 -17.93 20.58 -21.69
N VAL A 245 -17.89 19.55 -20.83
CA VAL A 245 -16.70 18.98 -20.14
C VAL A 245 -15.93 19.89 -19.18
N SER A 246 -15.51 19.30 -18.06
CA SER A 246 -14.75 19.93 -16.99
C SER A 246 -13.28 20.17 -17.38
N PRO A 247 -12.68 21.33 -17.00
CA PRO A 247 -11.34 21.72 -17.41
C PRO A 247 -10.18 20.95 -16.75
N ASN A 248 -10.47 19.87 -16.01
CA ASN A 248 -9.55 18.82 -15.53
C ASN A 248 -10.16 17.94 -14.42
N THR A 249 -11.34 18.24 -13.88
CA THR A 249 -12.03 17.31 -12.96
C THR A 249 -12.75 16.28 -13.81
N GLY A 250 -11.98 15.29 -14.27
CA GLY A 250 -12.50 14.07 -14.83
C GLY A 250 -13.57 13.52 -13.91
N THR A 251 -14.70 13.21 -14.50
CA THR A 251 -15.79 12.44 -13.92
C THR A 251 -15.24 11.34 -13.00
N ASN A 252 -15.91 11.10 -11.86
CA ASN A 252 -15.71 9.89 -11.02
C ASN A 252 -16.06 8.58 -11.78
N THR A 253 -15.84 8.54 -13.09
CA THR A 253 -15.86 7.34 -13.89
C THR A 253 -14.47 6.73 -13.75
N ASN A 254 -14.44 5.67 -12.98
CA ASN A 254 -13.53 4.53 -13.01
C ASN A 254 -13.13 3.99 -14.42
N ALA A 255 -13.21 4.79 -15.49
CA ALA A 255 -13.10 4.42 -16.89
C ALA A 255 -11.76 4.83 -17.53
N GLU A 256 -10.89 5.57 -16.82
CA GLU A 256 -9.50 5.82 -17.21
C GLU A 256 -8.65 5.63 -15.95
N GLN A 257 -8.32 4.37 -15.68
CA GLN A 257 -7.93 3.86 -14.37
C GLN A 257 -6.64 4.52 -13.86
N ASN A 258 -6.61 4.78 -12.54
CA ASN A 258 -5.38 5.05 -11.80
C ASN A 258 -4.38 3.92 -12.07
N ILE A 259 -3.40 4.19 -12.92
CA ILE A 259 -2.40 3.22 -13.41
C ILE A 259 -1.44 2.82 -12.31
N SER A 260 -1.19 3.72 -11.36
CA SER A 260 -0.38 3.45 -10.19
C SER A 260 -0.73 4.42 -9.09
N CYS A 261 -0.68 3.97 -7.85
CA CYS A 261 -0.89 4.80 -6.67
C CYS A 261 0.26 4.60 -5.70
N TYR A 262 0.72 5.71 -5.13
CA TYR A 262 1.29 5.68 -3.79
C TYR A 262 0.16 5.49 -2.79
N VAL A 263 0.27 4.41 -2.00
CA VAL A 263 -0.48 4.17 -0.76
C VAL A 263 0.51 3.72 0.31
N PRO A 264 0.20 3.82 1.62
CA PRO A 264 1.09 3.32 2.65
C PRO A 264 1.42 1.83 2.45
N GLY A 265 2.68 1.56 2.12
CA GLY A 265 3.19 0.20 1.85
C GLY A 265 3.37 -0.18 0.38
N ARG A 266 2.93 0.64 -0.59
CA ARG A 266 3.13 0.42 -2.03
C ARG A 266 3.27 1.74 -2.78
N SER A 267 4.39 1.92 -3.47
CA SER A 267 4.68 3.10 -4.30
C SER A 267 4.95 2.76 -5.78
N LEU A 268 5.22 1.49 -6.07
CA LEU A 268 5.65 0.99 -7.37
C LEU A 268 4.59 0.05 -7.96
N SER A 269 4.26 0.29 -9.22
CA SER A 269 3.62 -0.69 -10.08
C SER A 269 4.62 -1.11 -11.14
N ASP A 270 5.12 -2.35 -11.05
CA ASP A 270 6.14 -2.90 -11.95
C ASP A 270 5.54 -4.01 -12.82
N PHE A 271 5.55 -3.79 -14.12
CA PHE A 271 4.94 -4.68 -15.12
C PHE A 271 5.96 -5.60 -15.78
N ARG A 272 7.27 -5.36 -15.54
CA ARG A 272 8.37 -6.14 -16.11
C ARG A 272 8.33 -7.62 -15.72
N PRO A 273 8.01 -8.01 -14.46
CA PRO A 273 7.87 -9.42 -14.10
C PRO A 273 6.83 -10.17 -14.95
N TYR A 274 5.84 -9.45 -15.47
CA TYR A 274 4.72 -10.00 -16.25
C TYR A 274 4.96 -9.94 -17.77
N LYS A 275 6.12 -9.43 -18.21
CA LYS A 275 6.44 -9.14 -19.62
C LYS A 275 5.36 -8.28 -20.29
N ALA A 276 4.81 -7.34 -19.53
CA ALA A 276 3.77 -6.43 -19.95
C ALA A 276 4.25 -4.98 -19.86
N ALA A 277 3.54 -4.08 -20.53
CA ALA A 277 3.70 -2.64 -20.39
C ALA A 277 2.36 -1.95 -20.64
N LEU A 278 2.21 -0.77 -20.08
CA LEU A 278 1.10 0.13 -20.31
C LEU A 278 1.37 0.97 -21.55
N LEU A 279 0.41 1.07 -22.48
CA LEU A 279 0.50 2.02 -23.58
C LEU A 279 0.05 3.41 -23.13
N VAL A 280 0.91 4.40 -23.32
CA VAL A 280 0.58 5.82 -23.20
C VAL A 280 0.64 6.43 -24.60
N PRO A 281 -0.50 6.77 -25.21
CA PRO A 281 -0.51 7.35 -26.55
C PRO A 281 0.18 8.71 -26.61
N ALA A 282 0.63 9.09 -27.81
CA ALA A 282 1.19 10.42 -28.06
C ALA A 282 0.21 11.53 -27.62
N GLY A 283 0.74 12.57 -26.97
CA GLY A 283 -0.05 13.73 -26.56
C GLY A 283 -0.96 13.49 -25.35
N TYR A 284 -0.77 12.42 -24.58
CA TYR A 284 -1.45 12.23 -23.30
C TYR A 284 -0.75 13.02 -22.18
N ASP A 285 -1.50 13.49 -21.20
CA ASP A 285 -1.04 14.18 -20.00
C ASP A 285 -1.06 13.25 -18.78
N VAL A 286 -0.29 13.59 -17.74
CA VAL A 286 -0.41 12.92 -16.44
C VAL A 286 -1.49 13.62 -15.63
N SER A 287 -2.52 12.88 -15.24
CA SER A 287 -3.48 13.29 -14.24
C SER A 287 -3.10 12.69 -12.89
N TRP A 288 -2.98 13.53 -11.87
CA TRP A 288 -2.68 13.16 -10.50
C TRP A 288 -3.95 13.28 -9.68
N ASN A 289 -4.31 12.23 -8.95
CA ASN A 289 -5.41 12.21 -8.01
C ASN A 289 -4.84 12.07 -6.59
N ILE A 290 -4.92 13.14 -5.82
CA ILE A 290 -4.13 13.35 -4.60
C ILE A 290 -5.07 13.50 -3.40
N HIS A 291 -4.78 12.75 -2.34
CA HIS A 291 -5.46 12.83 -1.06
C HIS A 291 -4.45 12.89 0.09
N TYR A 292 -4.47 13.99 0.82
CA TYR A 292 -3.67 14.19 2.02
C TYR A 292 -4.52 13.98 3.28
N THR A 293 -3.90 13.42 4.31
CA THR A 293 -4.47 13.35 5.66
C THR A 293 -3.71 14.32 6.58
N PRO A 294 -4.35 15.38 7.10
CA PRO A 294 -3.73 16.29 8.06
C PRO A 294 -3.30 15.54 9.33
N ASN A 295 -2.14 15.90 9.87
CA ASN A 295 -1.58 15.27 11.07
C ASN A 295 -1.32 16.27 12.22
N GLY A 296 -1.87 17.48 12.13
CA GLY A 296 -1.68 18.54 13.12
C GLY A 296 -0.47 19.43 12.87
N ALA A 297 0.38 19.12 11.89
CA ALA A 297 1.49 19.97 11.46
C ALA A 297 1.31 20.38 10.00
N ALA A 298 1.70 21.62 9.68
CA ALA A 298 1.74 22.06 8.29
C ALA A 298 2.96 21.43 7.60
N ALA A 299 2.75 20.91 6.39
CA ALA A 299 3.81 20.26 5.63
C ALA A 299 3.60 20.46 4.12
N THR A 300 4.68 20.50 3.36
CA THR A 300 4.63 20.75 1.91
C THR A 300 5.09 19.53 1.15
N ASP A 301 4.22 18.98 0.31
CA ASP A 301 4.55 17.90 -0.61
C ASP A 301 4.87 18.45 -2.00
N VAL A 302 5.83 17.82 -2.68
CA VAL A 302 6.17 18.00 -4.09
C VAL A 302 6.22 16.60 -4.72
N PRO A 303 5.10 16.12 -5.29
CA PRO A 303 5.05 14.75 -5.76
C PRO A 303 5.83 14.57 -7.06
N GLU A 304 6.49 13.42 -7.20
CA GLU A 304 7.16 13.00 -8.43
C GLU A 304 6.60 11.65 -8.90
N VAL A 305 6.61 11.41 -10.21
CA VAL A 305 6.34 10.10 -10.80
C VAL A 305 7.52 9.71 -11.68
N GLY A 306 8.11 8.56 -11.37
CA GLY A 306 9.16 7.93 -12.14
C GLY A 306 8.58 6.88 -13.09
N LEU A 307 9.00 6.91 -14.34
CA LEU A 307 8.57 5.98 -15.39
C LEU A 307 9.77 5.22 -15.95
N THR A 308 9.62 3.92 -16.17
CA THR A 308 10.56 3.14 -17.00
C THR A 308 9.93 2.81 -18.33
N ILE A 309 10.66 2.96 -19.43
CA ILE A 309 10.13 2.86 -20.79
C ILE A 309 10.57 1.54 -21.43
N ALA A 310 9.61 0.82 -22.04
CA ALA A 310 9.89 -0.39 -22.79
C ALA A 310 10.73 -0.08 -24.03
N LYS A 311 11.75 -0.89 -24.28
CA LYS A 311 12.54 -0.82 -25.53
C LYS A 311 11.82 -1.46 -26.71
N GLU A 312 10.94 -2.42 -26.42
CA GLU A 312 10.15 -3.18 -27.39
C GLU A 312 8.69 -3.20 -26.96
N GLN A 313 7.77 -3.34 -27.92
CA GLN A 313 6.35 -3.46 -27.65
C GLN A 313 6.07 -4.78 -26.89
N PRO A 314 5.36 -4.74 -25.75
CA PRO A 314 4.98 -5.96 -25.02
C PRO A 314 4.06 -6.83 -25.86
N GLN A 315 4.13 -8.15 -25.65
CA GLN A 315 3.28 -9.11 -26.37
C GLN A 315 1.93 -9.36 -25.67
N ARG A 316 1.68 -8.71 -24.53
CA ARG A 316 0.52 -8.92 -23.68
C ARG A 316 0.01 -7.60 -23.11
N TYR A 317 -1.29 -7.51 -22.93
CA TYR A 317 -1.92 -6.40 -22.23
C TYR A 317 -2.05 -6.73 -20.74
N LEU A 318 -1.75 -5.75 -19.88
CA LEU A 318 -2.08 -5.79 -18.47
C LEU A 318 -3.42 -5.09 -18.25
N ILE A 319 -4.27 -5.67 -17.42
CA ILE A 319 -5.55 -5.10 -17.01
C ILE A 319 -5.57 -5.11 -15.50
N GLU A 320 -5.84 -3.96 -14.89
CA GLU A 320 -6.07 -3.83 -13.46
C GLU A 320 -7.55 -3.50 -13.21
N THR A 321 -8.17 -4.05 -12.19
CA THR A 321 -9.58 -3.75 -11.87
C THR A 321 -9.86 -4.02 -10.40
N GLY A 322 -11.00 -3.56 -9.88
CA GLY A 322 -11.36 -3.73 -8.47
C GLY A 322 -12.66 -3.07 -8.01
N ASN A 323 -13.34 -2.29 -8.85
CA ASN A 323 -14.58 -1.63 -8.46
C ASN A 323 -15.72 -2.62 -8.31
N SER A 324 -16.30 -2.76 -7.11
CA SER A 324 -17.19 -3.89 -6.84
C SER A 324 -18.55 -3.62 -6.20
N VAL A 325 -18.74 -2.54 -5.43
CA VAL A 325 -20.02 -2.27 -4.74
C VAL A 325 -20.82 -1.16 -5.38
N ASP A 326 -22.11 -1.31 -5.62
CA ASP A 326 -22.94 -0.17 -6.04
C ASP A 326 -23.06 0.85 -4.88
N PRO A 327 -22.56 2.10 -5.04
CA PRO A 327 -22.61 3.10 -3.99
C PRO A 327 -24.03 3.44 -3.51
N THR A 328 -25.04 3.17 -4.34
CA THR A 328 -26.44 3.47 -4.02
C THR A 328 -27.07 2.45 -3.07
N THR A 329 -26.49 1.25 -2.95
CA THR A 329 -27.01 0.16 -2.12
C THR A 329 -26.06 -0.22 -0.98
N PHE A 330 -24.79 0.19 -1.03
CA PHE A 330 -23.82 -0.08 0.02
C PHE A 330 -24.08 0.76 1.27
N ALA A 331 -24.54 0.10 2.34
CA ALA A 331 -24.78 0.70 3.64
C ALA A 331 -24.44 -0.28 4.78
N ILE A 332 -23.49 0.08 5.63
CA ILE A 332 -23.09 -0.70 6.81
C ILE A 332 -23.93 -0.21 8.00
N PRO A 333 -24.80 -1.05 8.59
CA PRO A 333 -25.65 -0.62 9.70
C PRO A 333 -24.85 -0.16 10.92
N ALA A 334 -25.42 0.77 11.68
CA ALA A 334 -24.90 1.17 12.99
C ALA A 334 -24.70 -0.05 13.90
N ASN A 335 -23.62 -0.03 14.70
CA ASN A 335 -23.27 -1.05 15.68
C ASN A 335 -23.04 -2.48 15.14
N ALA A 336 -23.02 -2.68 13.81
CA ALA A 336 -22.81 -4.00 13.22
C ALA A 336 -21.35 -4.45 13.39
N ALA A 337 -21.10 -5.44 14.25
CA ALA A 337 -19.74 -5.90 14.57
C ALA A 337 -19.09 -6.78 13.48
N ASN A 338 -19.87 -7.27 12.51
CA ASN A 338 -19.40 -8.18 11.47
C ASN A 338 -20.30 -8.15 10.22
N TYR A 339 -20.52 -6.96 9.67
CA TYR A 339 -21.35 -6.79 8.47
C TYR A 339 -20.63 -7.31 7.23
N ALA A 340 -21.31 -8.10 6.39
CA ALA A 340 -20.83 -8.56 5.09
C ALA A 340 -21.67 -7.91 3.98
N PRO A 341 -21.08 -7.18 3.01
CA PRO A 341 -21.80 -6.77 1.82
C PRO A 341 -22.00 -7.97 0.87
N GLU A 342 -22.79 -7.77 -0.19
CA GLU A 342 -22.88 -8.74 -1.29
C GLU A 342 -21.48 -9.03 -1.88
N PRO A 343 -21.16 -10.30 -2.19
CA PRO A 343 -19.88 -10.65 -2.78
C PRO A 343 -19.64 -9.96 -4.12
N ALA A 344 -18.40 -9.52 -4.33
CA ALA A 344 -17.95 -9.04 -5.63
C ALA A 344 -17.69 -10.24 -6.55
N VAL A 345 -18.35 -10.31 -7.69
CA VAL A 345 -18.15 -11.38 -8.69
C VAL A 345 -17.67 -10.82 -10.02
N PHE A 346 -16.38 -11.04 -10.33
CA PHE A 346 -15.80 -10.73 -11.63
C PHE A 346 -15.80 -11.98 -12.51
N THR A 347 -16.24 -11.89 -13.76
CA THR A 347 -16.23 -13.03 -14.70
C THR A 347 -15.17 -12.81 -15.77
N PHE A 348 -14.28 -13.79 -15.95
CA PHE A 348 -13.25 -13.76 -16.98
C PHE A 348 -13.87 -14.15 -18.33
N LEU A 349 -13.83 -13.25 -19.31
CA LEU A 349 -14.42 -13.42 -20.63
C LEU A 349 -13.39 -13.87 -21.69
N ALA A 350 -12.12 -13.93 -21.31
CA ALA A 350 -10.99 -14.47 -22.07
C ALA A 350 -10.07 -15.26 -21.14
N ASP A 351 -9.18 -16.08 -21.72
CA ASP A 351 -8.09 -16.69 -20.97
C ASP A 351 -7.12 -15.58 -20.49
N ALA A 352 -6.69 -15.70 -19.25
CA ALA A 352 -5.85 -14.70 -18.60
C ALA A 352 -4.81 -15.35 -17.68
N GLU A 353 -3.87 -14.55 -17.20
CA GLU A 353 -3.02 -14.91 -16.06
C GLU A 353 -3.19 -13.87 -14.96
N LEU A 354 -3.54 -14.31 -13.75
CA LEU A 354 -3.64 -13.49 -12.55
C LEU A 354 -2.26 -13.30 -11.93
N HIS A 355 -1.91 -12.05 -11.62
CA HIS A 355 -0.58 -11.66 -11.14
C HIS A 355 -0.56 -11.15 -9.71
N TRP A 356 -1.48 -10.26 -9.35
CA TRP A 356 -1.50 -9.70 -8.00
C TRP A 356 -2.92 -9.35 -7.56
N MET A 357 -3.12 -9.25 -6.24
CA MET A 357 -4.35 -8.76 -5.61
C MET A 357 -4.04 -7.73 -4.51
N SER A 358 -4.95 -6.79 -4.26
CA SER A 358 -4.81 -5.79 -3.19
C SER A 358 -6.20 -5.48 -2.60
N PRO A 359 -6.51 -5.99 -1.40
CA PRO A 359 -7.70 -5.59 -0.67
C PRO A 359 -7.69 -4.09 -0.38
N HIS A 360 -8.83 -3.42 -0.55
CA HIS A 360 -8.99 -2.03 -0.15
C HIS A 360 -10.36 -1.78 0.49
N MET A 361 -10.31 -1.30 1.73
CA MET A 361 -11.42 -0.90 2.60
C MET A 361 -10.94 0.23 3.52
N HIS A 362 -11.84 0.98 4.17
CA HIS A 362 -11.43 1.98 5.16
C HIS A 362 -11.36 1.40 6.57
N VAL A 363 -11.51 2.26 7.58
CA VAL A 363 -11.20 1.98 9.00
C VAL A 363 -12.07 0.91 9.65
N ARG A 364 -13.16 0.49 8.99
CA ARG A 364 -14.04 -0.58 9.49
C ARG A 364 -13.77 -1.91 8.83
N GLY A 365 -12.95 -1.98 7.76
CA GLY A 365 -12.59 -3.22 7.11
C GLY A 365 -11.96 -4.22 8.09
N LYS A 366 -12.44 -5.47 8.09
CA LYS A 366 -11.96 -6.56 8.96
C LYS A 366 -11.14 -7.61 8.23
N ASP A 367 -11.64 -8.04 7.08
CA ASP A 367 -11.06 -9.12 6.30
C ASP A 367 -11.52 -9.05 4.84
N MET A 368 -10.76 -9.69 3.96
CA MET A 368 -11.13 -9.89 2.57
C MET A 368 -10.53 -11.18 2.02
N LYS A 369 -11.32 -11.95 1.27
CA LYS A 369 -10.94 -13.23 0.68
C LYS A 369 -11.32 -13.32 -0.78
N TYR A 370 -10.37 -13.73 -1.62
CA TYR A 370 -10.46 -13.88 -3.07
C TYR A 370 -10.46 -15.37 -3.43
N THR A 371 -11.49 -15.80 -4.16
CA THR A 371 -11.67 -17.18 -4.59
C THR A 371 -11.92 -17.26 -6.09
N LEU A 372 -11.13 -18.05 -6.80
CA LEU A 372 -11.41 -18.42 -8.19
C LEU A 372 -12.37 -19.61 -8.20
N VAL A 373 -13.44 -19.51 -8.98
CA VAL A 373 -14.39 -20.59 -9.29
C VAL A 373 -14.25 -20.90 -10.77
N PHE A 374 -13.58 -22.02 -11.08
CA PHE A 374 -13.27 -22.45 -12.44
C PHE A 374 -14.51 -22.99 -13.19
N PRO A 375 -14.50 -23.07 -14.53
CA PRO A 375 -15.64 -23.54 -15.32
C PRO A 375 -16.10 -24.98 -14.99
N ASP A 376 -15.19 -25.82 -14.47
CA ASP A 376 -15.47 -27.18 -14.02
C ASP A 376 -16.08 -27.24 -12.61
N GLY A 377 -16.26 -26.10 -11.95
CA GLY A 377 -16.77 -25.99 -10.58
C GLY A 377 -15.70 -26.10 -9.50
N LYS A 378 -14.42 -26.31 -9.85
CA LYS A 378 -13.34 -26.30 -8.86
C LYS A 378 -13.20 -24.91 -8.26
N GLU A 379 -12.99 -24.84 -6.96
CA GLU A 379 -12.68 -23.60 -6.25
C GLU A 379 -11.21 -23.54 -5.82
N GLN A 380 -10.62 -22.35 -5.84
CA GLN A 380 -9.28 -22.08 -5.32
C GLN A 380 -9.26 -20.72 -4.63
N VAL A 381 -9.01 -20.71 -3.33
CA VAL A 381 -8.71 -19.47 -2.61
C VAL A 381 -7.32 -19.02 -3.00
N VAL A 382 -7.21 -17.82 -3.59
CA VAL A 382 -5.96 -17.26 -4.10
C VAL A 382 -5.37 -16.19 -3.19
N LEU A 383 -6.18 -15.57 -2.33
CA LEU A 383 -5.76 -14.71 -1.23
C LEU A 383 -6.81 -14.73 -0.13
N ASN A 384 -6.35 -14.81 1.10
CA ASN A 384 -7.16 -14.59 2.29
C ASN A 384 -6.43 -13.62 3.22
N VAL A 385 -7.02 -12.48 3.50
CA VAL A 385 -6.51 -11.50 4.47
C VAL A 385 -7.48 -11.49 5.66
N PRO A 386 -7.29 -12.37 6.66
CA PRO A 386 -8.23 -12.53 7.77
C PRO A 386 -8.19 -11.41 8.81
N ARG A 387 -7.20 -10.50 8.72
CA ARG A 387 -7.04 -9.34 9.60
C ARG A 387 -6.53 -8.15 8.80
N TYR A 388 -7.45 -7.52 8.08
CA TYR A 388 -7.17 -6.29 7.36
C TYR A 388 -6.77 -5.17 8.33
N ASP A 389 -5.78 -4.38 7.95
CA ASP A 389 -5.33 -3.19 8.67
C ASP A 389 -5.27 -2.03 7.68
N PHE A 390 -6.16 -1.05 7.85
CA PHE A 390 -6.26 0.13 6.99
C PHE A 390 -4.94 0.92 6.88
N ASN A 391 -4.09 0.86 7.91
CA ASN A 391 -2.80 1.54 7.90
C ASN A 391 -1.81 0.90 6.91
N TRP A 392 -2.13 -0.29 6.39
CA TRP A 392 -1.29 -1.08 5.48
C TRP A 392 -2.10 -1.59 4.29
N GLN A 393 -2.09 -0.83 3.20
CA GLN A 393 -2.79 -1.18 1.96
C GLN A 393 -1.85 -1.98 1.04
N LEU A 394 -1.49 -3.18 1.49
CA LEU A 394 -0.50 -4.03 0.83
C LEU A 394 -1.04 -4.65 -0.46
N GLY A 395 -0.20 -4.66 -1.50
CA GLY A 395 -0.37 -5.54 -2.65
C GLY A 395 0.25 -6.92 -2.38
N TYR A 396 -0.35 -7.96 -2.94
CA TYR A 396 0.09 -9.35 -2.82
C TYR A 396 0.45 -9.87 -4.22
N ASP A 397 1.75 -9.88 -4.53
CA ASP A 397 2.28 -10.26 -5.85
C ASP A 397 2.54 -11.76 -5.90
N LEU A 398 1.80 -12.50 -6.73
CA LEU A 398 1.96 -13.95 -6.82
C LEU A 398 3.39 -14.30 -7.24
N ALA A 399 3.99 -15.27 -6.54
CA ALA A 399 5.31 -15.78 -6.87
C ALA A 399 5.32 -16.48 -8.24
N GLN A 400 4.19 -17.05 -8.62
CA GLN A 400 3.93 -17.61 -9.95
C GLN A 400 2.53 -17.21 -10.40
N PRO A 401 2.36 -16.64 -11.60
CA PRO A 401 1.04 -16.27 -12.10
C PRO A 401 0.11 -17.48 -12.20
N ILE A 402 -1.17 -17.28 -11.90
CA ILE A 402 -2.19 -18.32 -12.00
C ILE A 402 -2.87 -18.20 -13.36
N LYS A 403 -2.89 -19.28 -14.14
CA LYS A 403 -3.68 -19.34 -15.38
C LYS A 403 -5.17 -19.39 -15.04
N VAL A 404 -5.92 -18.46 -15.62
CA VAL A 404 -7.35 -18.30 -15.41
C VAL A 404 -8.07 -18.51 -16.74
N PRO A 405 -8.67 -19.69 -16.97
CA PRO A 405 -9.44 -19.96 -18.18
C PRO A 405 -10.67 -19.04 -18.29
N LYS A 406 -11.07 -18.74 -19.53
CA LYS A 406 -12.35 -18.10 -19.83
C LYS A 406 -13.51 -18.81 -19.12
N GLY A 407 -14.42 -18.03 -18.56
CA GLY A 407 -15.59 -18.50 -17.80
C GLY A 407 -15.34 -18.64 -16.30
N THR A 408 -14.08 -18.57 -15.84
CA THR A 408 -13.75 -18.50 -14.42
C THR A 408 -14.39 -17.27 -13.78
N LYS A 409 -14.79 -17.37 -12.51
CA LYS A 409 -15.25 -16.24 -11.70
C LYS A 409 -14.27 -15.96 -10.56
N MET A 410 -13.89 -14.70 -10.36
CA MET A 410 -13.30 -14.26 -9.10
C MET A 410 -14.42 -13.80 -8.17
N VAL A 411 -14.65 -14.55 -7.11
CA VAL A 411 -15.59 -14.22 -6.04
C VAL A 411 -14.80 -13.66 -4.87
N VAL A 412 -15.10 -12.41 -4.49
CA VAL A 412 -14.46 -11.73 -3.37
C VAL A 412 -15.48 -11.41 -2.30
N THR A 413 -15.14 -11.80 -1.08
CA THR A 413 -15.95 -11.60 0.14
C THR A 413 -15.13 -10.81 1.16
N GLY A 414 -15.79 -10.10 2.07
CA GLY A 414 -15.13 -9.42 3.18
C GLY A 414 -16.13 -8.92 4.21
N HIS A 415 -15.64 -8.38 5.32
CA HIS A 415 -16.47 -7.92 6.43
C HIS A 415 -16.03 -6.57 6.99
N TYR A 416 -16.96 -5.92 7.69
CA TYR A 416 -16.78 -4.66 8.40
C TYR A 416 -17.17 -4.74 9.88
N ASP A 417 -16.45 -4.01 10.73
CA ASP A 417 -16.77 -3.79 12.14
C ASP A 417 -17.15 -2.32 12.37
N ASN A 418 -18.45 -2.04 12.33
CA ASN A 418 -19.04 -0.75 12.70
C ASN A 418 -19.55 -0.73 14.16
N SER A 419 -19.04 -1.62 15.02
CA SER A 419 -19.38 -1.61 16.45
C SER A 419 -18.49 -0.66 17.25
N ALA A 420 -18.87 -0.39 18.50
CA ALA A 420 -18.07 0.37 19.45
C ALA A 420 -16.76 -0.33 19.88
N ASN A 421 -16.59 -1.62 19.57
CA ASN A 421 -15.37 -2.37 19.89
C ASN A 421 -14.24 -2.14 18.87
N ASN A 422 -14.56 -1.62 17.68
CA ASN A 422 -13.54 -1.20 16.73
C ASN A 422 -12.96 0.16 17.15
N LYS A 423 -11.74 0.14 17.70
CA LYS A 423 -11.02 1.35 18.15
C LYS A 423 -10.77 2.39 17.06
N PHE A 424 -10.88 2.02 15.78
CA PHE A 424 -10.71 2.91 14.64
C PHE A 424 -12.05 3.47 14.14
N ASN A 425 -13.19 3.00 14.68
CA ASN A 425 -14.50 3.49 14.29
C ASN A 425 -14.76 4.89 14.88
N PRO A 426 -14.90 5.92 14.04
CA PRO A 426 -15.12 7.29 14.52
C PRO A 426 -16.51 7.51 15.13
N ASP A 427 -17.51 6.74 14.71
CA ASP A 427 -18.88 6.83 15.22
C ASP A 427 -19.65 5.52 14.96
N PRO A 428 -19.84 4.66 15.99
CA PRO A 428 -20.55 3.40 15.85
C PRO A 428 -22.08 3.55 15.77
N ASN A 429 -22.64 4.71 16.09
CA ASN A 429 -24.09 4.92 16.15
C ASN A 429 -24.69 5.34 14.80
N ARG A 430 -23.87 5.45 13.75
CA ARG A 430 -24.30 5.84 12.40
C ARG A 430 -24.19 4.70 11.42
N THR A 431 -25.16 4.64 10.50
CA THR A 431 -25.03 3.88 9.27
C THR A 431 -23.96 4.54 8.40
N VAL A 432 -23.07 3.72 7.83
CA VAL A 432 -21.92 4.17 7.02
C VAL A 432 -22.16 3.80 5.57
N TYR A 433 -21.88 4.73 4.66
CA TYR A 433 -22.13 4.57 3.23
C TYR A 433 -20.82 4.56 2.44
N PHE A 434 -20.92 4.24 1.14
CA PHE A 434 -19.80 4.32 0.23
C PHE A 434 -19.29 5.76 0.15
N GLY A 435 -17.98 5.95 0.22
CA GLY A 435 -17.38 7.27 0.08
C GLY A 435 -15.86 7.22 -0.01
N ASN A 436 -15.26 8.38 -0.25
CA ASN A 436 -13.82 8.50 -0.50
C ASN A 436 -13.03 8.93 0.73
N MET A 437 -13.71 9.26 1.83
CA MET A 437 -13.05 9.65 3.08
C MET A 437 -12.84 8.47 4.01
N THR A 438 -11.77 8.54 4.80
CA THR A 438 -11.39 7.51 5.79
C THR A 438 -12.51 7.13 6.76
N TRP A 439 -13.44 8.04 7.10
CA TRP A 439 -14.59 7.76 7.97
C TRP A 439 -15.86 7.29 7.23
N GLU A 440 -15.87 7.38 5.90
CA GLU A 440 -16.81 6.68 5.01
C GLU A 440 -16.26 5.26 4.73
N GLU A 441 -16.81 4.50 3.78
CA GLU A 441 -16.28 3.16 3.46
C GLU A 441 -16.16 2.83 1.96
N MET A 442 -15.36 1.81 1.67
CA MET A 442 -15.18 1.22 0.34
C MET A 442 -15.13 -0.30 0.41
N PHE A 443 -15.57 -0.97 -0.65
CA PHE A 443 -15.27 -2.39 -0.93
C PHE A 443 -14.64 -2.49 -2.32
N THR A 444 -13.31 -2.48 -2.36
CA THR A 444 -12.59 -2.39 -3.63
C THR A 444 -11.52 -3.48 -3.69
N PRO A 445 -11.87 -4.69 -4.13
CA PRO A 445 -10.93 -5.80 -4.24
C PRO A 445 -10.08 -5.69 -5.51
N PHE A 446 -8.99 -4.93 -5.47
CA PHE A 446 -8.12 -4.79 -6.64
C PHE A 446 -7.42 -6.10 -7.01
N PHE A 447 -7.21 -6.31 -8.31
CA PHE A 447 -6.35 -7.34 -8.87
C PHE A 447 -5.89 -6.99 -10.28
N ALA A 448 -4.81 -7.63 -10.74
CA ALA A 448 -4.32 -7.47 -12.10
C ALA A 448 -4.14 -8.80 -12.84
N ILE A 449 -4.42 -8.75 -14.13
CA ILE A 449 -4.31 -9.88 -15.05
C ILE A 449 -3.55 -9.47 -16.30
N THR A 450 -2.95 -10.45 -16.99
CA THR A 450 -2.53 -10.24 -18.38
C THR A 450 -3.28 -11.15 -19.35
N VAL A 451 -3.58 -10.60 -20.53
CA VAL A 451 -4.22 -11.29 -21.66
C VAL A 451 -3.32 -11.25 -22.90
N ASP A 452 -3.59 -12.12 -23.86
CA ASP A 452 -2.93 -12.07 -25.16
C ASP A 452 -3.27 -10.77 -25.91
N LYS A 453 -2.35 -10.29 -26.75
CA LYS A 453 -2.55 -9.09 -27.59
C LYS A 453 -3.74 -9.19 -28.54
N SER A 454 -4.25 -10.38 -28.85
CA SER A 454 -5.44 -10.55 -29.68
C SER A 454 -6.75 -10.26 -28.93
N VAL A 455 -6.71 -10.14 -27.60
CA VAL A 455 -7.88 -9.86 -26.77
C VAL A 455 -8.05 -8.35 -26.63
N ASP A 456 -9.27 -7.87 -26.92
CA ASP A 456 -9.69 -6.51 -26.56
C ASP A 456 -9.74 -6.38 -25.03
N PRO A 457 -8.86 -5.61 -24.38
CA PRO A 457 -8.76 -5.57 -22.93
C PRO A 457 -10.06 -5.09 -22.26
N LYS A 458 -10.86 -4.26 -22.95
CA LYS A 458 -12.18 -3.79 -22.46
C LYS A 458 -13.18 -4.92 -22.29
N LYS A 459 -12.97 -6.04 -22.98
CA LYS A 459 -13.88 -7.19 -23.03
C LYS A 459 -13.32 -8.43 -22.32
N ALA A 460 -12.19 -8.31 -21.63
CA ALA A 460 -11.53 -9.45 -20.98
C ALA A 460 -12.19 -9.85 -19.65
N ILE A 461 -12.80 -8.92 -18.93
CA ILE A 461 -13.44 -9.15 -17.63
C ILE A 461 -14.85 -8.55 -17.65
N LYS A 462 -15.82 -9.16 -16.96
CA LYS A 462 -17.08 -8.52 -16.59
C LYS A 462 -17.04 -8.21 -15.10
N SER A 463 -17.15 -6.93 -14.75
CA SER A 463 -17.18 -6.45 -13.37
C SER A 463 -18.61 -6.48 -12.77
N PRO A 464 -18.78 -6.56 -11.43
CA PRO A 464 -20.08 -6.45 -10.76
C PRO A 464 -20.82 -5.15 -11.09
N ARG A 465 -20.08 -4.04 -11.22
CA ARG A 465 -20.59 -2.83 -11.84
C ARG A 465 -20.31 -2.93 -13.34
N ASN A 466 -21.34 -2.86 -14.19
CA ASN A 466 -21.14 -2.65 -15.64
C ASN A 466 -20.58 -1.24 -15.89
N ILE A 467 -19.38 -0.95 -15.39
CA ILE A 467 -18.55 0.17 -15.83
C ILE A 467 -17.65 -0.46 -16.89
N ASP A 468 -17.70 0.05 -18.11
CA ASP A 468 -16.79 -0.35 -19.19
C ASP A 468 -15.36 -0.47 -18.62
N ASN A 469 -14.66 -1.57 -18.88
CA ASN A 469 -13.34 -1.85 -18.30
C ASN A 469 -12.22 -0.98 -18.89
N GLY A 470 -12.50 0.31 -19.11
CA GLY A 470 -11.56 1.43 -19.14
C GLY A 470 -10.18 1.22 -19.75
N ALA A 471 -10.08 0.41 -20.82
CA ALA A 471 -8.81 0.21 -21.51
C ALA A 471 -8.39 1.40 -22.37
#